data_AF-A0A935HYC7-F1
#
_entry.id   AF-A0A935HYC7-F1
#
_cell.length_a   1.000
_cell.length_b   1.000
_cell.length_c   1.000
_cell.angle_alpha   90.00
_cell.angle_beta   90.00
_cell.angle_gamma   90.00
#
_symmetry.space_group_name_H-M   'P 1'
#
loop_
_entity.id
_entity.type
_entity.pdbx_description
1 polymer ?
#
loop_
_entity_poly.entity_id
_entity_poly.type
_entity_poly.pdbx_seq_one_letter_code
_entity_poly.pdbx_strand_id
1 'polypeptide(L)'
;MLLGEGSSVMSNKIKDSLKTYLQSGTGINKSKLIIISEDIGYQIDRSASPYYDSAFARSMCGYQYVADRPGVGGRGITGISINTNLTDSTYGPSSDVIKRSVSLPSSQTFNLYKYRLFADSMNSIGRVSASYNVAVMALDVESIRPANDVPYPFSVKRILNGLIKFVDEIPTGDDPENIATVPVKYSLSQNYPNPFNPSTKINYELPVSNYVTIKVYDLTGKEVITLISMKQDAGRYSVTLNGADLSSGMYFYKLTSGDYTETRRMILLK
;
A
#
# COMPACT_ATOMS: atom_id res chain seq x y z
N MET A 1 -17.37 1.85 -0.25
CA MET A 1 -17.77 1.97 -1.67
C MET A 1 -16.96 3.11 -2.26
N LEU A 2 -15.88 2.81 -3.01
CA LEU A 2 -15.14 3.84 -3.75
C LEU A 2 -15.98 4.22 -4.96
N LEU A 3 -16.70 5.34 -4.87
CA LEU A 3 -17.36 5.96 -6.01
C LEU A 3 -16.31 6.82 -6.72
N GLY A 4 -15.70 6.29 -7.77
CA GLY A 4 -14.88 7.08 -8.70
C GLY A 4 -15.80 7.80 -9.68
N GLU A 5 -15.84 9.13 -9.62
CA GLU A 5 -16.51 9.96 -10.64
C GLU A 5 -15.46 10.39 -11.69
N GLY A 6 -15.65 9.94 -12.93
CA GLY A 6 -14.87 10.40 -14.07
C GLY A 6 -15.48 11.66 -14.66
N SER A 7 -15.03 12.83 -14.20
CA SER A 7 -15.38 14.12 -14.82
C SER A 7 -14.21 14.63 -15.65
N SER A 8 -14.49 15.20 -16.83
CA SER A 8 -13.50 15.88 -17.67
C SER A 8 -12.94 17.15 -17.00
N VAL A 9 -13.63 17.66 -15.97
CA VAL A 9 -13.28 18.89 -15.25
C VAL A 9 -13.70 18.81 -13.78
N MET A 10 -12.79 19.16 -12.87
CA MET A 10 -13.09 19.25 -11.43
C MET A 10 -13.64 20.65 -11.06
N SER A 11 -14.97 20.81 -11.07
CA SER A 11 -15.62 22.08 -10.71
C SER A 11 -15.39 22.49 -9.24
N ASN A 12 -15.58 23.78 -8.94
CA ASN A 12 -15.49 24.28 -7.55
C ASN A 12 -16.50 23.59 -6.62
N LYS A 13 -17.72 23.30 -7.10
CA LYS A 13 -18.74 22.55 -6.35
C LYS A 13 -18.27 21.13 -5.99
N ILE A 14 -17.58 20.45 -6.91
CA ILE A 14 -17.00 19.13 -6.64
C ILE A 14 -15.91 19.26 -5.58
N LYS A 15 -14.99 20.23 -5.72
CA LYS A 15 -13.92 20.44 -4.73
C LYS A 15 -14.47 20.78 -3.35
N ASP A 16 -15.51 21.59 -3.24
CA ASP A 16 -16.14 21.89 -1.95
C ASP A 16 -16.80 20.65 -1.31
N SER A 17 -17.38 19.78 -2.14
CA SER A 17 -17.91 18.49 -1.68
C SER A 17 -16.78 17.55 -1.22
N LEU A 18 -15.66 17.52 -1.96
CA LEU A 18 -14.47 16.75 -1.58
C LEU A 18 -13.82 17.28 -0.30
N LYS A 19 -13.72 18.60 -0.11
CA LYS A 19 -13.24 19.22 1.15
C LYS A 19 -14.10 18.76 2.32
N THR A 20 -15.42 18.82 2.15
CA THR A 20 -16.38 18.38 3.18
C THR A 20 -16.21 16.90 3.51
N TYR A 21 -16.08 16.05 2.49
CA TYR A 21 -15.80 14.62 2.67
C TYR A 21 -14.45 14.35 3.36
N LEU A 22 -13.38 15.05 2.99
CA LEU A 22 -12.08 14.90 3.63
C LEU A 22 -12.15 15.32 5.11
N GLN A 23 -12.88 16.39 5.42
CA GLN A 23 -13.03 16.88 6.78
C GLN A 23 -13.96 16.04 7.65
N SER A 24 -14.85 15.22 7.07
CA SER A 24 -15.74 14.34 7.85
C SER A 24 -15.06 13.11 8.42
N GLY A 25 -13.83 12.82 7.99
CA GLY A 25 -13.04 11.72 8.54
C GLY A 25 -12.54 12.01 9.96
N THR A 26 -12.12 10.97 10.65
CA THR A 26 -11.68 11.01 12.06
C THR A 26 -10.27 10.44 12.18
N GLY A 27 -9.63 10.60 13.34
CA GLY A 27 -8.33 9.98 13.63
C GLY A 27 -8.31 8.47 13.39
N ILE A 28 -9.42 7.78 13.68
CA ILE A 28 -9.54 6.32 13.52
C ILE A 28 -10.00 5.97 12.10
N ASN A 29 -11.05 6.64 11.62
CA ASN A 29 -11.65 6.41 10.31
C ASN A 29 -11.38 7.61 9.40
N LYS A 30 -10.17 7.66 8.82
CA LYS A 30 -9.79 8.73 7.90
C LYS A 30 -10.55 8.63 6.57
N SER A 31 -10.97 9.78 6.07
CA SER A 31 -11.46 9.91 4.70
C SER A 31 -10.30 9.74 3.72
N LYS A 32 -10.52 9.01 2.63
CA LYS A 32 -9.48 8.67 1.64
C LYS A 32 -9.86 9.18 0.27
N LEU A 33 -8.94 9.85 -0.42
CA LEU A 33 -9.14 10.38 -1.76
C LEU A 33 -7.94 10.08 -2.65
N ILE A 34 -8.22 9.57 -3.84
CA ILE A 34 -7.23 9.41 -4.91
C ILE A 34 -7.65 10.34 -6.04
N ILE A 35 -6.73 11.19 -6.49
CA ILE A 35 -6.91 12.09 -7.62
C ILE A 35 -5.92 11.66 -8.71
N ILE A 36 -6.43 11.42 -9.91
CA ILE A 36 -5.62 11.18 -11.11
C ILE A 36 -6.05 12.20 -12.14
N SER A 37 -5.12 12.99 -12.67
CA SER A 37 -5.46 14.06 -13.61
C SER A 37 -4.27 14.48 -14.46
N GLU A 38 -4.40 14.35 -15.78
CA GLU A 38 -3.41 14.78 -16.79
C GLU A 38 -2.99 16.25 -16.63
N ASP A 39 -3.93 17.12 -16.23
CA ASP A 39 -3.71 18.56 -16.08
C ASP A 39 -4.19 19.07 -14.71
N ILE A 40 -3.62 18.50 -13.64
CA ILE A 40 -3.93 18.89 -12.26
C ILE A 40 -3.62 20.38 -11.96
N GLY A 41 -2.73 20.98 -12.75
CA GLY A 41 -2.43 22.40 -12.70
C GLY A 41 -3.66 23.21 -13.11
N TYR A 42 -4.10 23.06 -14.36
CA TYR A 42 -5.29 23.73 -14.86
C TYR A 42 -6.56 23.34 -14.08
N GLN A 43 -6.71 22.07 -13.66
CA GLN A 43 -7.93 21.65 -12.97
C GLN A 43 -8.05 22.17 -11.53
N ILE A 44 -6.94 22.59 -10.89
CA ILE A 44 -6.97 22.96 -9.46
C ILE A 44 -6.10 24.17 -9.09
N ASP A 45 -4.78 24.21 -9.35
CA ASP A 45 -3.88 25.22 -8.70
C ASP A 45 -3.25 26.26 -9.65
N ARG A 46 -3.63 26.27 -10.92
CA ARG A 46 -3.20 27.32 -11.86
C ARG A 46 -4.08 28.56 -11.71
N SER A 47 -3.49 29.69 -11.34
CA SER A 47 -4.22 30.96 -11.09
C SER A 47 -5.06 31.46 -12.28
N ALA A 48 -4.67 31.14 -13.51
CA ALA A 48 -5.41 31.50 -14.72
C ALA A 48 -6.62 30.58 -15.01
N SER A 49 -6.81 29.51 -14.21
CA SER A 49 -7.93 28.58 -14.40
C SER A 49 -9.22 29.10 -13.77
N PRO A 50 -10.39 28.93 -14.41
CA PRO A 50 -11.69 29.16 -13.75
C PRO A 50 -11.95 28.17 -12.61
N TYR A 51 -11.16 27.09 -12.52
CA TYR A 51 -11.19 26.09 -11.47
C TYR A 51 -10.03 26.28 -10.47
N TYR A 52 -9.50 27.49 -10.33
CA TYR A 52 -8.44 27.77 -9.37
C TYR A 52 -8.93 27.63 -7.91
N ASP A 53 -8.23 26.84 -7.12
CA ASP A 53 -8.45 26.58 -5.70
C ASP A 53 -7.16 26.10 -5.03
N SER A 54 -6.29 27.06 -4.71
CA SER A 54 -5.01 26.78 -4.05
C SER A 54 -5.15 26.28 -2.62
N ALA A 55 -6.28 26.55 -1.96
CA ALA A 55 -6.56 26.00 -0.64
C ALA A 55 -6.73 24.48 -0.73
N PHE A 56 -7.51 23.98 -1.70
CA PHE A 56 -7.65 22.56 -1.96
C PHE A 56 -6.31 21.92 -2.35
N ALA A 57 -5.61 22.48 -3.34
CA ALA A 57 -4.33 21.93 -3.80
C ALA A 57 -3.25 21.89 -2.71
N ARG A 58 -2.99 23.01 -2.05
CA ARG A 58 -1.84 23.14 -1.13
C ARG A 58 -2.16 22.61 0.26
N SER A 59 -3.34 22.94 0.76
CA SER A 59 -3.71 22.62 2.14
C SER A 59 -4.29 21.23 2.29
N MET A 60 -4.93 20.68 1.25
CA MET A 60 -5.52 19.33 1.31
C MET A 60 -4.81 18.30 0.45
N CYS A 61 -4.37 18.65 -0.75
CA CYS A 61 -3.68 17.71 -1.64
C CYS A 61 -2.15 17.70 -1.46
N GLY A 62 -1.58 18.71 -0.78
CA GLY A 62 -0.18 18.75 -0.39
C GLY A 62 0.77 19.27 -1.48
N TYR A 63 0.26 20.01 -2.47
CA TYR A 63 1.09 20.44 -3.60
C TYR A 63 0.82 21.85 -4.07
N GLN A 64 1.85 22.45 -4.68
CA GLN A 64 1.76 23.73 -5.37
C GLN A 64 2.13 23.56 -6.84
N TYR A 65 1.24 24.02 -7.72
CA TYR A 65 1.54 24.16 -9.15
C TYR A 65 2.54 25.29 -9.37
N VAL A 66 3.58 25.02 -10.16
CA VAL A 66 4.63 25.99 -10.47
C VAL A 66 4.51 26.47 -11.92
N ALA A 67 4.49 25.55 -12.90
CA ALA A 67 4.36 25.90 -14.31
C ALA A 67 3.94 24.68 -15.18
N ASP A 68 3.51 24.97 -16.41
CA ASP A 68 3.57 24.02 -17.51
C ASP A 68 4.95 24.15 -18.15
N ARG A 69 5.69 23.04 -18.29
CA ARG A 69 6.90 22.90 -19.09
C ARG A 69 7.84 24.13 -19.14
N PRO A 70 8.96 24.17 -18.37
CA PRO A 70 10.01 25.14 -18.62
C PRO A 70 10.75 24.78 -19.93
N GLY A 71 10.24 25.24 -21.08
CA GLY A 71 10.93 25.22 -22.38
C GLY A 71 10.47 24.16 -23.40
N VAL A 72 9.68 24.62 -24.39
CA VAL A 72 9.45 24.15 -25.78
C VAL A 72 9.22 22.66 -26.11
N GLY A 73 7.97 22.26 -26.41
CA GLY A 73 7.60 21.17 -27.36
C GLY A 73 7.24 19.76 -26.85
N GLY A 74 6.06 19.55 -26.26
CA GLY A 74 5.59 18.22 -25.79
C GLY A 74 4.73 18.32 -24.51
N ARG A 75 3.72 17.46 -24.44
CA ARG A 75 2.62 17.52 -23.46
C ARG A 75 3.09 17.03 -22.07
N GLY A 76 2.64 17.68 -20.99
CA GLY A 76 2.84 17.26 -19.60
C GLY A 76 3.18 18.39 -18.61
N ILE A 77 2.62 18.32 -17.40
CA ILE A 77 2.90 19.25 -16.29
C ILE A 77 4.37 19.13 -15.88
N THR A 78 5.04 20.25 -15.70
CA THR A 78 6.44 20.27 -15.27
C THR A 78 6.61 21.22 -14.10
N GLY A 79 6.78 20.66 -12.92
CA GLY A 79 7.06 21.43 -11.72
C GLY A 79 5.89 21.51 -10.77
N ILE A 80 5.91 20.62 -9.79
CA ILE A 80 5.14 20.75 -8.57
C ILE A 80 6.11 20.89 -7.41
N SER A 81 5.90 21.89 -6.56
CA SER A 81 6.60 21.99 -5.28
C SER A 81 5.81 21.25 -4.22
N ILE A 82 6.47 20.30 -3.56
CA ILE A 82 5.93 19.58 -2.41
C ILE A 82 6.30 20.39 -1.17
N ASN A 83 5.34 20.58 -0.26
CA ASN A 83 5.59 21.31 0.97
C ASN A 83 6.69 20.62 1.81
N THR A 84 7.79 21.33 2.06
CA THR A 84 9.04 20.82 2.67
C THR A 84 8.94 20.52 4.18
N ASN A 85 7.79 20.82 4.81
CA ASN A 85 7.57 20.64 6.25
C ASN A 85 6.84 19.34 6.61
N LEU A 86 6.72 18.38 5.68
CA LEU A 86 6.07 17.11 5.90
C LEU A 86 7.11 16.00 6.08
N THR A 87 7.24 15.50 7.31
CA THR A 87 8.02 14.30 7.64
C THR A 87 7.28 13.05 7.19
N ASP A 88 7.92 12.21 6.37
CA ASP A 88 7.42 10.90 5.92
C ASP A 88 8.44 9.79 6.22
N SER A 89 7.94 8.59 6.53
CA SER A 89 8.58 7.53 7.32
C SER A 89 9.64 6.70 6.57
N THR A 90 10.58 6.11 7.32
CA THR A 90 11.79 5.47 6.83
C THR A 90 12.05 4.11 7.46
N TYR A 91 11.87 2.99 6.75
CA TYR A 91 12.82 1.86 6.71
C TYR A 91 12.37 0.69 5.79
N GLY A 92 13.32 0.09 5.04
CA GLY A 92 13.14 -1.18 4.31
C GLY A 92 14.12 -1.38 3.12
N PRO A 93 14.81 -2.55 2.97
CA PRO A 93 15.76 -2.78 1.89
C PRO A 93 15.07 -3.47 0.69
N SER A 94 14.60 -2.71 -0.31
CA SER A 94 14.29 -3.26 -1.64
C SER A 94 14.27 -2.18 -2.74
N SER A 95 14.55 -2.57 -3.97
CA SER A 95 14.73 -1.68 -5.14
C SER A 95 13.43 -1.17 -5.79
N ASP A 96 12.29 -1.27 -5.11
CA ASP A 96 10.98 -0.78 -5.60
C ASP A 96 10.35 0.31 -4.70
N VAL A 97 11.18 0.97 -3.89
CA VAL A 97 10.75 2.02 -2.94
C VAL A 97 11.11 3.42 -3.46
N ILE A 98 10.11 4.32 -3.50
CA ILE A 98 10.33 5.77 -3.67
C ILE A 98 11.18 6.23 -2.48
N LYS A 99 12.40 6.70 -2.73
CA LYS A 99 13.32 7.08 -1.64
C LYS A 99 12.90 8.40 -1.00
N ARG A 100 12.91 8.39 0.34
CA ARG A 100 12.85 9.55 1.24
C ARG A 100 13.73 10.67 0.70
N SER A 101 13.15 11.84 0.47
CA SER A 101 13.97 13.02 0.30
C SER A 101 14.38 13.55 1.67
N VAL A 102 15.61 13.28 2.07
CA VAL A 102 16.24 13.91 3.22
C VAL A 102 16.50 15.37 2.85
N SER A 103 15.74 16.28 3.46
CA SER A 103 15.84 17.75 3.35
C SER A 103 15.80 18.29 1.91
N LEU A 104 14.61 18.65 1.44
CA LEU A 104 14.47 19.34 0.17
C LEU A 104 14.59 20.86 0.38
N PRO A 105 15.51 21.54 -0.35
CA PRO A 105 15.56 22.99 -0.35
C PRO A 105 14.20 23.57 -0.77
N SER A 106 13.72 24.60 -0.07
CA SER A 106 12.46 25.31 -0.35
C SER A 106 12.37 25.93 -1.75
N SER A 107 13.42 25.82 -2.55
CA SER A 107 13.57 26.37 -3.90
C SER A 107 13.58 25.32 -5.01
N GLN A 108 13.33 24.03 -4.73
CA GLN A 108 13.43 22.97 -5.74
C GLN A 108 12.05 22.55 -6.28
N THR A 109 11.96 22.48 -7.61
CA THR A 109 10.76 22.15 -8.38
C THR A 109 10.87 20.70 -8.89
N PHE A 110 9.88 19.85 -8.62
CA PHE A 110 9.91 18.42 -9.00
C PHE A 110 9.10 18.10 -10.25
N ASN A 111 9.63 17.19 -11.05
CA ASN A 111 8.99 16.69 -12.27
C ASN A 111 8.19 15.43 -11.95
N LEU A 112 6.86 15.51 -12.02
CA LEU A 112 5.93 14.43 -11.65
C LEU A 112 5.77 13.35 -12.76
N TYR A 113 6.46 13.48 -13.91
CA TYR A 113 6.12 12.72 -15.13
C TYR A 113 7.29 12.20 -15.93
N LYS A 114 8.14 11.38 -15.31
CA LYS A 114 8.98 10.51 -16.13
C LYS A 114 9.11 9.15 -15.49
N TYR A 115 8.50 8.15 -16.12
CA TYR A 115 8.91 6.74 -16.04
C TYR A 115 10.33 6.58 -16.64
N ARG A 116 11.29 7.29 -16.07
CA ARG A 116 12.71 7.01 -16.21
C ARG A 116 13.23 6.79 -14.81
N LEU A 117 14.01 5.72 -14.66
CA LEU A 117 14.75 5.37 -13.47
C LEU A 117 15.84 6.42 -13.23
N PHE A 118 15.44 7.59 -12.72
CA PHE A 118 16.34 8.53 -12.08
C PHE A 118 16.00 8.58 -10.60
N ALA A 119 17.00 8.90 -9.78
CA ALA A 119 16.90 8.87 -8.33
C ALA A 119 15.95 9.95 -7.74
N ASP A 120 15.44 10.88 -8.58
CA ASP A 120 14.68 12.07 -8.21
C ASP A 120 13.24 12.10 -8.77
N SER A 121 12.79 11.05 -9.47
CA SER A 121 11.43 10.96 -10.02
C SER A 121 10.42 10.55 -8.95
N MET A 122 9.41 11.39 -8.70
CA MET A 122 8.23 11.04 -7.89
C MET A 122 7.02 10.81 -8.79
N ASN A 123 6.30 9.71 -8.57
CA ASN A 123 5.15 9.30 -9.39
C ASN A 123 3.80 9.73 -8.82
N SER A 124 3.75 10.06 -7.52
CA SER A 124 2.57 10.57 -6.82
C SER A 124 2.99 11.45 -5.66
N ILE A 125 2.07 12.33 -5.27
CA ILE A 125 2.18 13.27 -4.16
C ILE A 125 0.92 13.16 -3.31
N GLY A 126 0.88 13.75 -2.13
CA GLY A 126 -0.30 13.61 -1.29
C GLY A 126 -0.17 14.33 0.03
N ARG A 127 -1.24 14.25 0.83
CA ARG A 127 -1.23 14.78 2.18
C ARG A 127 -1.81 13.78 3.16
N VAL A 128 -1.13 13.72 4.30
CA VAL A 128 -1.59 13.08 5.52
C VAL A 128 -2.14 14.15 6.45
N SER A 129 -3.33 13.94 6.96
CA SER A 129 -3.94 14.75 8.01
C SER A 129 -4.50 13.86 9.11
N ALA A 130 -4.94 14.45 10.23
CA ALA A 130 -5.62 13.74 11.29
C ALA A 130 -6.93 13.10 10.81
N SER A 131 -7.67 13.75 9.92
CA SER A 131 -8.98 13.31 9.43
C SER A 131 -8.96 12.63 8.06
N TYR A 132 -7.87 12.74 7.28
CA TYR A 132 -7.86 12.23 5.91
C TYR A 132 -6.48 11.91 5.35
N ASN A 133 -6.48 11.10 4.29
CA ASN A 133 -5.34 10.81 3.43
C ASN A 133 -5.71 11.12 1.97
N VAL A 134 -4.89 11.92 1.28
CA VAL A 134 -5.05 12.21 -0.16
C VAL A 134 -3.82 11.72 -0.91
N ALA A 135 -4.02 11.01 -2.02
CA ALA A 135 -3.02 10.76 -3.04
C ALA A 135 -3.40 11.51 -4.32
N VAL A 136 -2.44 12.17 -4.94
CA VAL A 136 -2.58 12.86 -6.22
C VAL A 136 -1.52 12.34 -7.17
N MET A 137 -1.96 11.96 -8.36
CA MET A 137 -1.12 11.45 -9.42
C MET A 137 -1.38 12.24 -10.68
N ALA A 138 -0.31 12.84 -11.18
CA ALA A 138 -0.34 13.74 -12.32
C ALA A 138 -0.81 13.09 -13.64
N LEU A 139 -0.76 11.77 -13.81
CA LEU A 139 -0.62 11.21 -15.16
C LEU A 139 -1.89 11.20 -16.04
N ASP A 140 -1.67 11.24 -17.35
CA ASP A 140 -2.66 10.75 -18.34
C ASP A 140 -2.63 9.21 -18.33
N VAL A 141 -3.69 8.59 -17.81
CA VAL A 141 -3.80 7.12 -17.69
C VAL A 141 -3.81 6.46 -19.07
N GLU A 142 -4.36 7.13 -20.08
CA GLU A 142 -4.44 6.63 -21.45
C GLU A 142 -3.06 6.65 -22.14
N SER A 143 -2.14 7.48 -21.65
CA SER A 143 -0.75 7.53 -22.13
C SER A 143 0.11 6.38 -21.59
N ILE A 144 -0.35 5.64 -20.58
CA ILE A 144 0.43 4.53 -20.02
C ILE A 144 0.59 3.45 -21.08
N ARG A 145 1.84 3.05 -21.30
CA ARG A 145 2.18 1.89 -22.13
C ARG A 145 2.82 0.83 -21.23
N PRO A 146 2.47 -0.46 -21.38
CA PRO A 146 3.21 -1.51 -20.72
C PRO A 146 4.65 -1.52 -21.23
N ALA A 147 5.61 -1.92 -20.38
CA ALA A 147 6.92 -2.30 -20.86
C ALA A 147 6.80 -3.57 -21.74
N ASN A 148 7.75 -3.78 -22.64
CA ASN A 148 7.68 -4.86 -23.65
C ASN A 148 7.52 -6.27 -23.03
N ASP A 149 7.88 -6.43 -21.77
CA ASP A 149 7.88 -7.66 -20.98
C ASP A 149 6.73 -7.75 -19.95
N VAL A 150 5.85 -6.74 -19.90
CA VAL A 150 4.76 -6.66 -18.92
C VAL A 150 3.41 -6.89 -19.61
N PRO A 151 2.64 -7.93 -19.22
CA PRO A 151 1.31 -8.13 -19.78
C PRO A 151 0.38 -6.94 -19.50
N TYR A 152 -0.41 -6.52 -20.49
CA TYR A 152 -1.49 -5.56 -20.25
C TYR A 152 -2.59 -6.22 -19.36
N PRO A 153 -3.17 -5.56 -18.33
CA PRO A 153 -3.02 -4.17 -17.87
C PRO A 153 -2.20 -4.05 -16.56
N PHE A 154 -1.11 -4.82 -16.40
CA PHE A 154 -0.37 -4.87 -15.14
C PHE A 154 0.17 -3.51 -14.68
N SER A 155 0.54 -2.61 -15.59
CA SER A 155 1.06 -1.28 -15.25
C SER A 155 0.01 -0.40 -14.54
N VAL A 156 -1.21 -0.34 -15.07
CA VAL A 156 -2.32 0.41 -14.45
C VAL A 156 -2.70 -0.21 -13.11
N LYS A 157 -2.78 -1.53 -13.05
CA LYS A 157 -3.05 -2.24 -11.79
C LYS A 157 -1.99 -1.98 -10.73
N ARG A 158 -0.71 -1.95 -11.11
CA ARG A 158 0.41 -1.65 -10.20
C ARG A 158 0.31 -0.22 -9.66
N ILE A 159 -0.01 0.75 -10.52
CA ILE A 159 -0.21 2.14 -10.14
C ILE A 159 -1.38 2.28 -9.16
N LEU A 160 -2.54 1.72 -9.50
CA LEU A 160 -3.73 1.78 -8.64
C LEU A 160 -3.48 1.10 -7.29
N ASN A 161 -2.83 -0.05 -7.28
CA ASN A 161 -2.46 -0.73 -6.03
C ASN A 161 -1.50 0.12 -5.19
N GLY A 162 -0.56 0.82 -5.81
CA GLY A 162 0.34 1.74 -5.11
C GLY A 162 -0.41 2.92 -4.49
N LEU A 163 -1.34 3.52 -5.22
CA LEU A 163 -2.17 4.63 -4.72
C LEU A 163 -3.11 4.20 -3.59
N ILE A 164 -3.74 3.02 -3.72
CA ILE A 164 -4.60 2.43 -2.68
C ILE A 164 -3.78 2.18 -1.42
N LYS A 165 -2.62 1.53 -1.55
CA LYS A 165 -1.69 1.34 -0.42
C LYS A 165 -1.28 2.65 0.20
N PHE A 166 -0.95 3.67 -0.59
CA PHE A 166 -0.59 4.98 -0.06
C PHE A 166 -1.72 5.55 0.80
N VAL A 167 -2.97 5.60 0.31
CA VAL A 167 -4.08 6.14 1.12
C VAL A 167 -4.50 5.24 2.29
N ASP A 168 -4.22 3.94 2.22
CA ASP A 168 -4.56 2.94 3.24
C ASP A 168 -3.51 2.79 4.35
N GLU A 169 -2.22 2.88 4.02
CA GLU A 169 -1.09 2.56 4.90
C GLU A 169 -0.52 3.80 5.64
N ILE A 170 -1.08 5.00 5.47
CA ILE A 170 -0.64 6.16 6.23
C ILE A 170 -1.12 6.06 7.69
N PRO A 171 -0.21 5.82 8.66
CA PRO A 171 -0.55 5.73 10.07
C PRO A 171 -0.85 7.13 10.60
N THR A 172 -1.95 7.28 11.34
CA THR A 172 -1.97 8.26 12.43
C THR A 172 -0.79 7.99 13.33
N GLY A 173 -0.13 9.06 13.80
CA GLY A 173 1.03 8.95 14.68
C GLY A 173 0.80 7.93 15.78
N ASP A 174 1.61 6.87 15.75
CA ASP A 174 2.35 6.28 16.86
C ASP A 174 3.11 5.05 16.30
N ASP A 175 4.43 5.07 16.49
CA ASP A 175 5.43 4.00 16.37
C ASP A 175 5.41 3.02 15.15
N PRO A 176 6.37 3.12 14.19
CA PRO A 176 6.37 2.36 12.95
C PRO A 176 6.92 0.92 13.02
N GLU A 177 7.18 0.33 14.19
CA GLU A 177 7.61 -1.08 14.28
C GLU A 177 6.46 -2.09 14.30
N ASN A 178 5.18 -1.68 14.26
CA ASN A 178 4.07 -2.63 14.39
C ASN A 178 2.86 -2.36 13.49
N ILE A 179 3.10 -2.10 12.20
CA ILE A 179 2.04 -2.15 11.19
C ILE A 179 2.44 -3.14 10.11
N ALA A 180 2.42 -4.41 10.50
CA ALA A 180 2.26 -5.49 9.53
C ALA A 180 0.96 -5.19 8.76
N THR A 181 1.08 -4.91 7.46
CA THR A 181 -0.06 -4.88 6.53
C THR A 181 -1.03 -6.00 6.88
N VAL A 182 -2.18 -5.64 7.47
CA VAL A 182 -3.15 -6.62 7.92
C VAL A 182 -3.56 -7.44 6.70
N PRO A 183 -3.38 -8.77 6.71
CA PRO A 183 -3.72 -9.60 5.57
C PRO A 183 -5.19 -9.40 5.17
N VAL A 184 -5.47 -9.42 3.87
CA VAL A 184 -6.87 -9.27 3.38
C VAL A 184 -7.64 -10.60 3.42
N LYS A 185 -6.92 -11.72 3.56
CA LYS A 185 -7.47 -13.07 3.62
C LYS A 185 -6.67 -13.94 4.57
N TYR A 186 -7.32 -14.98 5.07
CA TYR A 186 -6.61 -16.06 5.74
C TYR A 186 -5.68 -16.77 4.76
N SER A 187 -4.51 -17.20 5.24
CA SER A 187 -3.65 -18.11 4.47
C SER A 187 -2.83 -19.01 5.38
N LEU A 188 -2.62 -20.26 4.95
CA LEU A 188 -1.64 -21.18 5.53
C LEU A 188 -0.63 -21.56 4.45
N SER A 189 0.61 -21.12 4.62
CA SER A 189 1.69 -21.40 3.68
C SER A 189 2.18 -22.83 3.81
N GLN A 190 2.71 -23.36 2.71
CA GLN A 190 3.50 -24.58 2.75
C GLN A 190 4.71 -24.37 3.68
N ASN A 191 4.93 -25.29 4.62
CA ASN A 191 6.09 -25.26 5.50
C ASN A 191 7.39 -25.27 4.69
N TYR A 192 8.41 -24.54 5.16
CA TYR A 192 9.71 -24.50 4.52
C TYR A 192 10.83 -24.63 5.56
N PRO A 193 11.82 -25.52 5.33
CA PRO A 193 11.92 -26.47 4.21
C PRO A 193 10.83 -27.57 4.25
N ASN A 194 10.54 -28.20 3.10
CA ASN A 194 9.72 -29.41 2.99
C ASN A 194 10.21 -30.26 1.79
N PRO A 195 10.76 -31.48 1.99
CA PRO A 195 10.92 -32.17 3.26
C PRO A 195 11.82 -31.43 4.26
N PHE A 196 11.66 -31.67 5.56
CA PHE A 196 12.42 -30.98 6.62
C PHE A 196 13.18 -31.95 7.52
N ASN A 197 14.26 -31.47 8.14
CA ASN A 197 15.07 -32.21 9.12
C ASN A 197 15.81 -31.25 10.07
N PRO A 198 15.63 -31.34 11.41
CA PRO A 198 14.41 -31.74 12.09
C PRO A 198 13.42 -30.57 12.20
N SER A 199 13.78 -29.38 11.72
CA SER A 199 13.01 -28.15 11.92
C SER A 199 12.44 -27.58 10.62
N THR A 200 11.26 -26.99 10.69
CA THR A 200 10.60 -26.29 9.59
C THR A 200 9.80 -25.09 10.10
N LYS A 201 9.62 -24.08 9.26
CA LYS A 201 8.77 -22.92 9.56
C LYS A 201 7.45 -23.01 8.83
N ILE A 202 6.37 -22.71 9.55
CA ILE A 202 5.01 -22.61 9.02
C ILE A 202 4.59 -21.14 9.13
N ASN A 203 4.32 -20.51 7.99
CA ASN A 203 3.84 -19.14 7.92
C ASN A 203 2.33 -19.12 7.69
N TYR A 204 1.63 -18.23 8.39
CA TYR A 204 0.19 -18.07 8.27
C TYR A 204 -0.23 -16.62 8.45
N GLU A 205 -1.41 -16.30 7.94
CA GLU A 205 -1.94 -14.94 7.90
C GLU A 205 -3.38 -14.92 8.42
N LEU A 206 -3.70 -13.91 9.23
CA LEU A 206 -5.00 -13.69 9.84
C LEU A 206 -5.51 -12.30 9.43
N PRO A 207 -6.66 -12.19 8.73
CA PRO A 207 -7.23 -10.90 8.35
C PRO A 207 -8.00 -10.21 9.48
N VAL A 208 -8.37 -10.95 10.53
CA VAL A 208 -9.11 -10.46 11.71
C VAL A 208 -8.61 -11.15 12.97
N SER A 209 -8.66 -10.45 14.11
CA SER A 209 -8.30 -11.02 15.41
C SER A 209 -9.24 -12.15 15.81
N ASN A 210 -8.69 -13.32 16.17
CA ASN A 210 -9.49 -14.49 16.58
C ASN A 210 -8.70 -15.47 17.46
N TYR A 211 -9.38 -16.47 18.01
CA TYR A 211 -8.72 -17.62 18.63
C TYR A 211 -8.16 -18.55 17.55
N VAL A 212 -6.85 -18.79 17.59
CA VAL A 212 -6.12 -19.53 16.55
C VAL A 212 -5.51 -20.79 17.12
N THR A 213 -5.67 -21.88 16.38
CA THR A 213 -4.98 -23.15 16.66
C THR A 213 -4.21 -23.64 15.45
N ILE A 214 -2.95 -24.02 15.66
CA ILE A 214 -2.18 -24.81 14.69
C ILE A 214 -1.80 -26.13 15.35
N LYS A 215 -2.28 -27.23 14.78
CA LYS A 215 -2.08 -28.59 15.29
C LYS A 215 -1.52 -29.49 14.21
N VAL A 216 -0.67 -30.43 14.62
CA VAL A 216 -0.02 -31.43 13.77
C VAL A 216 -0.64 -32.80 14.02
N TYR A 217 -0.90 -33.54 12.95
CA TYR A 217 -1.54 -34.84 12.94
C TYR A 217 -0.71 -35.85 12.14
N ASP A 218 -0.73 -37.11 12.56
CA ASP A 218 -0.17 -38.21 11.79
C ASP A 218 -1.16 -38.72 10.70
N LEU A 219 -0.76 -39.76 9.95
CA LEU A 219 -1.58 -40.37 8.90
C LEU A 219 -2.89 -40.98 9.40
N THR A 220 -2.99 -41.30 10.69
CA THR A 220 -4.22 -41.84 11.31
C THR A 220 -5.18 -40.74 11.75
N GLY A 221 -4.78 -39.47 11.64
CA GLY A 221 -5.53 -38.32 12.12
C GLY A 221 -5.38 -38.08 13.63
N LYS A 222 -4.44 -38.76 14.29
CA LYS A 222 -4.13 -38.52 15.70
C LYS A 222 -3.33 -37.23 15.82
N GLU A 223 -3.76 -36.34 16.71
CA GLU A 223 -2.98 -35.15 17.08
C GLU A 223 -1.68 -35.58 17.77
N VAL A 224 -0.55 -35.12 17.23
CA VAL A 224 0.78 -35.42 17.78
C VAL A 224 1.43 -34.21 18.44
N ILE A 225 1.14 -32.98 17.96
CA ILE A 225 1.70 -31.74 18.51
C ILE A 225 0.69 -30.59 18.34
N THR A 226 0.50 -29.78 19.38
CA THR A 226 -0.13 -28.45 19.27
C THR A 226 0.98 -27.39 19.20
N LEU A 227 1.03 -26.64 18.09
CA LEU A 227 2.03 -25.58 17.87
C LEU A 227 1.57 -24.22 18.38
N ILE A 228 0.29 -23.89 18.19
CA ILE A 228 -0.33 -22.64 18.64
C ILE A 228 -1.73 -22.97 19.15
N SER A 229 -2.15 -22.34 20.26
CA SER A 229 -3.52 -22.36 20.78
C SER A 229 -3.73 -21.12 21.64
N MET A 230 -4.02 -19.99 21.01
CA MET A 230 -4.20 -18.71 21.70
C MET A 230 -4.99 -17.71 20.85
N LYS A 231 -5.46 -16.65 21.49
CA LYS A 231 -6.00 -15.49 20.77
C LYS A 231 -4.84 -14.69 20.14
N GLN A 232 -4.97 -14.39 18.85
CA GLN A 232 -4.02 -13.56 18.11
C GLN A 232 -4.77 -12.47 17.36
N ASP A 233 -4.11 -11.33 17.17
CA ASP A 233 -4.65 -10.23 16.39
C ASP A 233 -4.55 -10.48 14.89
N ALA A 234 -5.15 -9.59 14.10
CA ALA A 234 -4.98 -9.62 12.66
C ALA A 234 -3.50 -9.33 12.32
N GLY A 235 -2.89 -10.17 11.48
CA GLY A 235 -1.46 -10.07 11.21
C GLY A 235 -0.87 -11.28 10.48
N ARG A 236 0.43 -11.20 10.22
CA ARG A 236 1.23 -12.30 9.66
C ARG A 236 2.05 -12.94 10.76
N TYR A 237 2.06 -14.26 10.81
CA TYR A 237 2.70 -15.02 11.86
C TYR A 237 3.56 -16.15 11.30
N SER A 238 4.54 -16.56 12.09
CA SER A 238 5.39 -17.71 11.79
C SER A 238 5.53 -18.55 13.05
N VAL A 239 5.37 -19.86 12.91
CA VAL A 239 5.64 -20.83 13.99
C VAL A 239 6.67 -21.84 13.50
N THR A 240 7.61 -22.18 14.36
CA THR A 240 8.62 -23.20 14.07
C THR A 240 8.18 -24.53 14.66
N LEU A 241 8.19 -25.58 13.84
CA LEU A 241 8.01 -26.95 14.28
C LEU A 241 9.39 -27.60 14.40
N ASN A 242 9.67 -28.19 15.55
CA ASN A 242 10.80 -29.10 15.75
C ASN A 242 10.27 -30.54 15.83
N GLY A 243 10.62 -31.37 14.85
CA GLY A 243 10.25 -32.78 14.75
C GLY A 243 11.27 -33.74 15.35
N ALA A 244 12.18 -33.29 16.23
CA ALA A 244 13.19 -34.16 16.83
C ALA A 244 12.61 -35.39 17.55
N ASP A 245 11.42 -35.28 18.14
CA ASP A 245 10.73 -36.39 18.83
C ASP A 245 9.74 -37.14 17.93
N LEU A 246 9.65 -36.77 16.65
CA LEU A 246 8.81 -37.42 15.66
C LEU A 246 9.62 -38.43 14.83
N SER A 247 8.96 -39.47 14.34
CA SER A 247 9.52 -40.43 13.38
C SER A 247 9.55 -39.82 11.97
N SER A 248 10.48 -40.26 11.10
CA SER A 248 10.41 -39.95 9.67
C SER A 248 9.07 -40.35 9.10
N GLY A 249 8.45 -39.49 8.29
CA GLY A 249 7.13 -39.77 7.75
C GLY A 249 6.37 -38.54 7.27
N MET A 250 5.13 -38.79 6.86
CA MET A 250 4.20 -37.75 6.42
C MET A 250 3.31 -37.31 7.58
N TYR A 251 3.17 -36.00 7.71
CA TYR A 251 2.32 -35.36 8.71
C TYR A 251 1.42 -34.31 8.05
N PHE A 252 0.33 -33.98 8.72
CA PHE A 252 -0.55 -32.88 8.34
C PHE A 252 -0.54 -31.82 9.43
N TYR A 253 -0.63 -30.56 9.05
CA TYR A 253 -0.87 -29.48 9.99
C TYR A 253 -2.09 -28.69 9.57
N LYS A 254 -2.88 -28.30 10.56
CA LYS A 254 -4.18 -27.66 10.38
C LYS A 254 -4.20 -26.34 11.14
N LEU A 255 -4.50 -25.26 10.42
CA LEU A 255 -4.84 -23.96 10.96
C LEU A 255 -6.36 -23.88 11.13
N THR A 256 -6.83 -23.49 12.30
CA THR A 256 -8.25 -23.16 12.56
C THR A 256 -8.31 -21.81 13.26
N SER A 257 -9.20 -20.93 12.76
CA SER A 257 -9.43 -19.58 13.29
C SER A 257 -10.86 -19.14 12.95
N GLY A 258 -11.75 -19.11 13.94
CA GLY A 258 -13.19 -18.94 13.70
C GLY A 258 -13.73 -20.02 12.77
N ASP A 259 -14.45 -19.62 11.72
CA ASP A 259 -15.00 -20.55 10.70
C ASP A 259 -13.96 -20.98 9.64
N TYR A 260 -12.78 -20.37 9.63
CA TYR A 260 -11.74 -20.71 8.67
C TYR A 260 -10.93 -21.92 9.14
N THR A 261 -10.70 -22.84 8.22
CA THR A 261 -9.85 -24.00 8.41
C THR A 261 -9.07 -24.30 7.13
N GLU A 262 -7.75 -24.43 7.24
CA GLU A 262 -6.88 -24.88 6.14
C GLU A 262 -5.92 -25.97 6.66
N THR A 263 -5.68 -26.99 5.84
CA THR A 263 -4.79 -28.10 6.17
C THR A 263 -3.74 -28.26 5.07
N ARG A 264 -2.51 -28.54 5.48
CA ARG A 264 -1.37 -28.77 4.59
C ARG A 264 -0.60 -30.01 5.05
N ARG A 265 0.12 -30.63 4.11
CA ARG A 265 0.97 -31.80 4.37
C ARG A 265 2.44 -31.42 4.45
N MET A 266 3.22 -32.17 5.21
CA MET A 266 4.67 -32.03 5.32
C MET A 266 5.34 -33.40 5.44
N ILE A 267 6.62 -33.47 5.10
CA ILE A 267 7.43 -34.69 5.14
C ILE A 267 8.64 -34.42 6.05
N LEU A 268 8.78 -35.21 7.12
CA LEU A 268 9.95 -35.22 7.99
C LEU A 268 10.92 -36.31 7.51
N LEU A 269 12.17 -35.93 7.29
CA LEU A 269 13.28 -36.83 7.05
C LEU A 269 14.21 -36.84 8.27
N LYS A 270 14.55 -38.01 8.78
CA LYS A 270 15.71 -38.25 9.64
C LYS A 270 16.69 -39.14 8.91
#